data_AF-A0A960VYZ0-F1
#
_entry.id   AF-A0A960VYZ0-F1
#
_cell.length_a   1.000
_cell.length_b   1.000
_cell.length_c   1.000
_cell.angle_alpha   90.00
_cell.angle_beta   90.00
_cell.angle_gamma   90.00
#
_symmetry.space_group_name_H-M   'P 1'
#
loop_
_entity.id
_entity.type
_entity.pdbx_description
1 polymer ?
#
loop_
_entity_poly.entity_id
_entity_poly.type
_entity_poly.pdbx_seq_one_letter_code
_entity_poly.pdbx_strand_id
1 'polypeptide(L)'
;KNEFIEKLTHNSYIIQLTKLDESVQTPLDRILTIFDQKKQTKQREILEYPDEESEKFSSDELLQRAIKRLAKAVLEEKLRKDLEFEEETEETFSNIIEELKENKKALKEKDKVLEEKDRLIAELMKKVSQ
;
A
#
# COMPACT_ATOMS: atom_id res chain seq x y z
N LYS A 1 31.23 -5.30 -24.38
CA LYS A 1 30.53 -4.03 -24.74
C LYS A 1 29.11 -4.40 -25.14
N ASN A 2 28.08 -3.79 -24.55
CA ASN A 2 26.68 -4.17 -24.78
C ASN A 2 25.99 -3.06 -25.59
N GLU A 3 25.55 -3.42 -26.81
CA GLU A 3 24.95 -2.51 -27.80
C GLU A 3 23.66 -1.84 -27.30
N PHE A 4 22.95 -2.47 -26.36
CA PHE A 4 21.77 -1.90 -25.70
C PHE A 4 22.15 -0.68 -24.85
N ILE A 5 23.28 -0.74 -24.15
CA ILE A 5 23.73 0.32 -23.24
C ILE A 5 24.09 1.58 -24.02
N GLU A 6 24.70 1.41 -25.20
CA GLU A 6 25.10 2.53 -26.06
C GLU A 6 23.89 3.22 -26.74
N LYS A 7 22.73 2.55 -26.81
CA LYS A 7 21.49 3.09 -27.38
C LYS A 7 20.64 3.88 -26.36
N LEU A 8 21.03 3.93 -25.08
CA LEU A 8 20.30 4.69 -24.06
C LEU A 8 20.56 6.18 -24.24
N THR A 9 19.51 6.92 -24.56
CA THR A 9 19.56 8.38 -24.80
C THR A 9 19.29 9.21 -23.54
N HIS A 10 19.05 8.55 -22.40
CA HIS A 10 18.62 9.16 -21.15
C HIS A 10 19.48 8.66 -19.98
N ASN A 11 19.63 9.49 -18.94
CA ASN A 11 20.30 9.12 -17.69
C ASN A 11 19.63 7.87 -17.11
N SER A 12 20.36 6.76 -17.06
CA SER A 12 19.85 5.47 -16.60
C SER A 12 20.87 4.80 -15.69
N TYR A 13 20.36 4.09 -14.68
CA TYR A 13 21.16 3.26 -13.80
C TYR A 13 21.01 1.81 -14.24
N ILE A 14 22.13 1.16 -14.55
CA ILE A 14 22.15 -0.23 -14.99
C ILE A 14 22.79 -1.04 -13.88
N ILE A 15 22.01 -1.93 -13.29
CA ILE A 15 22.46 -2.83 -12.23
C ILE A 15 22.50 -4.24 -12.83
N GLN A 16 23.69 -4.81 -12.95
CA GLN A 16 23.86 -6.21 -13.35
C GLN A 16 23.81 -7.08 -12.10
N LEU A 17 22.82 -7.96 -12.02
CA LEU A 17 22.66 -8.91 -10.94
C LEU A 17 23.10 -10.30 -11.43
N THR A 18 23.80 -11.04 -10.57
CA THR A 18 23.95 -12.49 -10.74
C THR A 18 22.58 -13.16 -10.58
N LYS A 19 22.46 -14.43 -11.00
CA LYS A 19 21.22 -15.19 -10.72
C LYS A 19 20.90 -15.08 -9.23
N LEU A 20 19.64 -14.84 -8.92
CA LEU A 20 19.16 -14.78 -7.55
C LEU A 20 19.37 -16.16 -6.91
N ASP A 21 20.13 -16.18 -5.82
CA ASP A 21 20.34 -17.38 -5.02
C ASP A 21 19.06 -17.72 -4.24
N GLU A 22 18.91 -18.99 -3.84
CA GLU A 22 17.70 -19.46 -3.14
C GLU A 22 17.53 -18.87 -1.73
N SER A 23 18.59 -18.29 -1.16
CA SER A 23 18.50 -17.63 0.14
C SER A 23 18.15 -16.15 -0.02
N VAL A 24 16.88 -15.83 0.17
CA VAL A 24 16.40 -14.45 0.22
C VAL A 24 16.77 -13.86 1.58
N GLN A 25 17.95 -13.25 1.69
CA GLN A 25 18.47 -12.75 2.97
C GLN A 25 18.15 -11.28 3.22
N THR A 26 18.06 -10.46 2.16
CA THR A 26 17.82 -9.01 2.30
C THR A 26 16.47 -8.58 1.75
N PRO A 27 15.92 -7.44 2.21
CA PRO A 27 14.72 -6.83 1.61
C PRO A 27 14.88 -6.53 0.11
N LEU A 28 16.09 -6.22 -0.33
CA LEU A 28 16.38 -6.00 -1.74
C LEU A 28 16.24 -7.31 -2.55
N ASP A 29 16.78 -8.43 -2.04
CA ASP A 29 16.66 -9.73 -2.69
C ASP A 29 15.19 -10.18 -2.81
N ARG A 30 14.36 -9.84 -1.82
CA ARG A 30 12.89 -10.07 -1.87
C ARG A 30 12.25 -9.35 -3.05
N ILE A 31 12.52 -8.05 -3.19
CA ILE A 31 11.97 -7.27 -4.30
C ILE A 31 12.51 -7.78 -5.63
N LEU A 32 13.81 -8.11 -5.69
CA LEU A 32 14.43 -8.61 -6.92
C LEU A 32 13.87 -9.97 -7.35
N THR A 33 13.21 -10.72 -6.45
CA THR A 33 12.54 -11.99 -6.76
C THR A 33 11.44 -11.84 -7.84
N ILE A 34 10.94 -10.63 -8.11
CA ILE A 34 10.07 -10.38 -9.28
C ILE A 34 10.79 -10.68 -10.60
N PHE A 35 12.10 -10.47 -10.65
CA PHE A 35 12.89 -10.73 -11.86
C PHE A 35 13.50 -12.13 -11.88
N ASP A 36 12.98 -13.06 -11.05
CA ASP A 36 13.48 -14.44 -11.04
C ASP A 36 13.19 -15.11 -12.39
N GLN A 37 14.26 -15.38 -13.12
CA GLN A 37 14.24 -16.00 -14.45
C GLN A 37 13.73 -17.46 -14.41
N LYS A 38 13.62 -18.08 -13.23
CA LYS A 38 12.95 -19.40 -13.08
C LYS A 38 11.47 -19.34 -13.45
N LYS A 39 10.83 -18.17 -13.33
CA LYS A 39 9.41 -17.93 -13.65
C LYS A 39 9.18 -17.53 -15.11
N GLN A 40 10.24 -17.53 -15.90
CA GLN A 40 10.19 -17.16 -17.30
C GLN A 40 9.51 -18.29 -18.09
N THR A 41 8.48 -17.94 -18.85
CA THR A 41 7.83 -18.88 -19.77
C THR A 41 8.74 -19.19 -20.96
N LYS A 42 8.33 -20.16 -21.79
CA LYS A 42 9.04 -20.53 -23.03
C LYS A 42 9.17 -19.35 -24.00
N GLN A 43 8.22 -18.43 -23.96
CA GLN A 43 8.34 -17.11 -24.58
C GLN A 43 9.10 -16.23 -23.59
N ARG A 44 10.40 -16.04 -23.83
CA ARG A 44 11.38 -15.35 -22.96
C ARG A 44 11.02 -13.90 -22.54
N GLU A 45 9.83 -13.44 -22.87
CA GLU A 45 9.32 -12.09 -22.69
C GLU A 45 8.25 -12.03 -21.58
N ILE A 46 7.72 -13.17 -21.11
CA ILE A 46 6.64 -13.22 -20.12
C ILE A 46 7.11 -13.98 -18.87
N LEU A 47 6.98 -13.32 -17.72
CA LEU A 47 7.15 -13.90 -16.39
C LEU A 47 5.77 -14.25 -15.83
N GLU A 48 5.54 -15.53 -15.54
CA GLU A 48 4.29 -16.00 -14.93
C GLU A 48 4.45 -16.02 -13.40
N TYR A 49 3.52 -15.40 -12.71
CA TYR A 49 3.44 -15.43 -11.26
C TYR A 49 2.25 -16.30 -10.86
N PRO A 50 2.48 -17.54 -10.42
CA PRO A 50 1.39 -18.40 -9.98
C PRO A 50 0.74 -17.85 -8.69
N ASP A 51 -0.59 -17.92 -8.62
CA ASP A 51 -1.39 -17.43 -7.49
C ASP A 51 -1.03 -18.13 -6.16
N GLU A 52 -0.46 -19.33 -6.18
CA GLU A 52 -0.02 -20.06 -4.97
C GLU A 52 1.13 -19.35 -4.22
N GLU A 53 1.92 -18.56 -4.95
CA GLU A 53 3.02 -17.78 -4.39
C GLU A 53 2.52 -16.40 -3.89
N SER A 54 1.28 -16.03 -4.23
CA SER A 54 0.63 -14.79 -3.83
C SER A 54 0.48 -14.65 -2.32
N GLU A 55 0.34 -15.74 -1.55
CA GLU A 55 0.23 -15.64 -0.08
C GLU A 55 1.54 -15.17 0.56
N LYS A 56 2.69 -15.64 0.05
CA LYS A 56 4.01 -15.17 0.50
C LYS A 56 4.26 -13.74 0.04
N PHE A 57 3.82 -13.41 -1.18
CA PHE A 57 3.92 -12.06 -1.73
C PHE A 57 2.96 -11.05 -1.10
N SER A 58 1.83 -11.52 -0.55
CA SER A 58 0.84 -10.69 0.13
C SER A 58 1.32 -10.16 1.46
N SER A 59 2.37 -10.77 2.02
CA SER A 59 2.99 -10.30 3.27
C SER A 59 3.99 -9.15 3.07
N ASP A 60 4.47 -8.90 1.85
CA ASP A 60 5.49 -7.89 1.57
C ASP A 60 4.92 -6.74 0.73
N GLU A 61 4.63 -5.62 1.40
CA GLU A 61 4.02 -4.43 0.83
C GLU A 61 4.85 -3.82 -0.32
N LEU A 62 6.19 -3.86 -0.22
CA LEU A 62 7.07 -3.31 -1.26
C LEU A 62 6.99 -4.15 -2.54
N LEU A 63 6.91 -5.46 -2.37
CA LEU A 63 6.80 -6.41 -3.46
C LEU A 63 5.46 -6.30 -4.17
N GLN A 64 4.35 -6.21 -3.41
CA GLN A 64 3.03 -5.93 -3.98
C GLN A 64 3.00 -4.62 -4.76
N ARG A 65 3.60 -3.56 -4.21
CA ARG A 65 3.67 -2.26 -4.89
C ARG A 65 4.46 -2.32 -6.19
N ALA A 66 5.55 -3.08 -6.24
CA ALA A 66 6.34 -3.29 -7.45
C ALA A 66 5.55 -4.05 -8.51
N ILE A 67 4.89 -5.15 -8.14
CA ILE A 67 4.04 -5.95 -9.04
C ILE A 67 2.87 -5.12 -9.57
N LYS A 68 2.18 -4.38 -8.70
CA LYS A 68 1.07 -3.51 -9.10
C LYS A 68 1.51 -2.46 -10.12
N ARG A 69 2.68 -1.85 -9.92
CA ARG A 69 3.28 -0.89 -10.88
C ARG A 69 3.64 -1.55 -12.20
N LEU A 70 4.22 -2.74 -12.18
CA LEU A 70 4.56 -3.49 -13.39
C LEU A 70 3.31 -3.91 -14.16
N ALA A 71 2.28 -4.42 -13.48
CA ALA A 71 0.99 -4.73 -14.06
C ALA A 71 0.37 -3.48 -14.70
N LYS A 72 0.34 -2.36 -13.96
CA LYS A 72 -0.16 -1.05 -14.46
C LYS A 72 0.54 -0.55 -15.71
N ALA A 73 1.82 -0.87 -15.90
CA ALA A 73 2.59 -0.51 -17.09
C ALA A 73 2.24 -1.38 -18.32
N VAL A 74 1.78 -2.61 -18.11
CA VAL A 74 1.39 -3.55 -19.17
C VAL A 74 -0.09 -3.40 -19.56
N LEU A 75 -0.94 -2.93 -18.64
CA LEU A 75 -2.39 -2.79 -18.85
C LEU A 75 -2.75 -1.69 -19.86
N GLU A 76 -3.82 -1.91 -20.62
CA GLU A 76 -4.38 -0.93 -21.54
C GLU A 76 -4.85 0.35 -20.83
N GLU A 77 -4.79 1.49 -21.53
CA GLU A 77 -5.05 2.82 -20.96
C GLU A 77 -6.39 2.93 -20.22
N LYS A 78 -7.44 2.28 -20.72
CA LYS A 78 -8.77 2.30 -20.10
C LYS A 78 -8.77 1.61 -18.74
N LEU A 79 -8.25 0.38 -18.69
CA LEU A 79 -8.15 -0.41 -17.46
C LEU A 79 -7.19 0.24 -16.46
N ARG A 80 -6.15 0.92 -16.96
CA ARG A 80 -5.23 1.71 -16.13
C ARG A 80 -5.92 2.86 -15.41
N LYS A 81 -6.80 3.59 -16.10
CA LYS A 81 -7.58 4.70 -15.52
C LYS A 81 -8.62 4.20 -14.52
N ASP A 82 -9.27 3.08 -14.82
CA ASP A 82 -10.23 2.46 -13.91
C ASP A 82 -9.55 2.05 -12.59
N LEU A 83 -8.38 1.41 -12.67
CA LEU A 83 -7.59 1.07 -11.48
C LEU A 83 -7.07 2.29 -10.70
N GLU A 84 -6.67 3.37 -11.40
CA GLU A 84 -6.28 4.63 -10.74
C GLU A 84 -7.43 5.25 -9.97
N PHE A 85 -8.61 5.25 -10.56
CA PHE A 85 -9.82 5.76 -9.93
C PHE A 85 -10.22 4.93 -8.71
N GLU A 86 -10.11 3.60 -8.80
CA GLU A 86 -10.35 2.71 -7.65
C GLU A 86 -9.36 2.97 -6.50
N GLU A 87 -8.06 3.11 -6.80
CA GLU A 87 -7.03 3.45 -5.79
C GLU A 87 -7.34 4.78 -5.07
N GLU A 88 -7.65 5.83 -5.83
CA GLU A 88 -7.98 7.15 -5.27
C GLU A 88 -9.25 7.09 -4.42
N THR A 89 -10.25 6.34 -4.88
CA THR A 89 -11.50 6.14 -4.15
C THR A 89 -11.23 5.41 -2.82
N GLU A 90 -10.44 4.34 -2.83
CA GLU A 90 -10.11 3.59 -1.61
C GLU A 90 -9.31 4.43 -0.61
N GLU A 91 -8.33 5.21 -1.08
CA GLU A 91 -7.55 6.12 -0.24
C GLU A 91 -8.44 7.19 0.41
N THR A 92 -9.32 7.83 -0.37
CA THR A 92 -10.25 8.84 0.15
C THR A 92 -11.21 8.26 1.18
N PHE A 93 -11.77 7.07 0.95
CA PHE A 93 -12.59 6.37 1.94
C PHE A 93 -11.82 6.03 3.21
N SER A 94 -10.57 5.56 3.10
CA SER A 94 -9.74 5.24 4.27
C SER A 94 -9.50 6.48 5.13
N ASN A 95 -9.15 7.61 4.50
CA ASN A 95 -8.96 8.89 5.19
C ASN A 95 -10.24 9.37 5.89
N ILE A 96 -11.39 9.27 5.22
CA ILE A 96 -12.69 9.62 5.82
C ILE A 96 -13.01 8.72 7.02
N ILE A 97 -12.72 7.42 6.93
CA ILE A 97 -12.93 6.48 8.05
C ILE A 97 -12.05 6.85 9.24
N GLU A 98 -10.81 7.25 9.01
CA GLU A 98 -9.89 7.69 10.05
C GLU A 98 -10.40 8.97 10.73
N GLU A 99 -10.76 10.00 9.96
CA GLU A 99 -11.36 11.23 10.48
C GLU A 99 -12.66 10.96 11.27
N LEU A 100 -13.53 10.07 10.78
CA LEU A 100 -14.74 9.68 11.49
C LEU A 100 -14.45 9.00 12.82
N LYS A 101 -13.41 8.16 12.89
CA LYS A 101 -12.98 7.53 14.15
C LYS A 101 -12.49 8.58 15.15
N GLU A 102 -11.71 9.56 14.69
CA GLU A 102 -11.22 10.65 15.55
C GLU A 102 -12.37 11.53 16.05
N ASN A 103 -13.26 11.95 15.15
CA ASN A 103 -14.44 12.73 15.50
C ASN A 103 -15.34 11.99 16.51
N LYS A 104 -15.53 10.68 16.33
CA LYS A 104 -16.30 9.85 17.27
C LYS A 104 -15.64 9.77 18.66
N LYS A 105 -14.30 9.74 18.74
CA LYS A 105 -13.59 9.80 20.03
C LYS A 105 -13.80 11.16 20.69
N ALA A 106 -13.61 12.25 19.95
CA ALA A 106 -13.80 13.60 20.45
C ALA A 106 -15.24 13.86 20.94
N LEU A 107 -16.25 13.34 20.23
CA LEU A 107 -17.65 13.40 20.67
C LEU A 107 -17.88 12.67 21.99
N LYS A 108 -17.37 11.45 22.13
CA LYS A 108 -17.48 10.69 23.39
C LYS A 108 -16.83 11.40 24.58
N GLU A 109 -15.72 12.10 24.36
CA GLU A 109 -15.08 12.90 25.41
C GLU A 109 -15.93 14.12 25.78
N LYS A 110 -16.50 14.80 24.78
CA LYS A 110 -17.43 15.92 25.03
C LYS A 110 -18.68 15.47 25.78
N ASP A 111 -19.26 14.33 25.45
CA ASP A 111 -20.43 13.79 26.14
C ASP A 111 -20.13 13.54 27.62
N LYS A 112 -18.97 12.94 27.94
CA LYS A 112 -18.55 12.73 29.34
C LYS A 112 -18.40 14.05 30.10
N VAL A 113 -17.78 15.05 29.48
CA VAL A 113 -17.62 16.39 30.09
C VAL A 113 -18.99 17.04 30.32
N LEU A 114 -19.94 16.85 29.41
CA LEU A 114 -21.28 17.38 29.53
C LEU A 114 -22.04 16.70 30.69
N GLU A 115 -21.97 15.37 30.79
CA GLU A 115 -22.54 14.62 31.91
C GLU A 115 -21.97 15.05 33.27
N GLU A 116 -20.66 15.29 33.36
CA GLU A 116 -20.02 15.81 34.58
C GLU A 116 -20.52 17.22 34.94
N LYS A 117 -20.64 18.10 33.94
CA LYS A 117 -21.19 19.45 34.15
C LYS A 117 -22.64 19.41 34.60
N ASP A 118 -23.48 18.57 34.00
CA ASP A 118 -24.89 18.42 34.40
C ASP A 118 -25.03 17.93 35.83
N ARG A 119 -24.17 16.98 36.26
CA ARG A 119 -24.12 16.52 37.66
C ARG A 119 -23.73 17.64 38.62
N LEU A 120 -22.70 18.42 38.29
CA LEU A 120 -22.26 19.55 39.13
C LEU A 120 -23.34 20.63 39.23
N ILE A 121 -24.02 20.94 38.12
CA ILE A 121 -25.13 21.90 38.09
C ILE A 121 -26.27 21.40 38.98
N ALA A 122 -26.65 20.12 38.88
CA ALA A 122 -27.70 19.54 39.73
C ALA A 122 -27.35 19.61 41.22
N GLU A 123 -26.09 19.34 41.58
CA GLU A 123 -25.62 19.45 42.97
C GLU A 123 -25.65 20.90 43.47
N LEU A 124 -25.22 21.87 42.64
CA LEU A 124 -25.26 23.29 42.98
C LEU A 124 -26.70 23.79 43.14
N MET A 125 -27.62 23.42 42.25
CA MET A 125 -29.05 23.79 42.38
C MET A 125 -29.66 23.26 43.68
N LYS A 126 -29.29 22.04 44.10
CA LYS A 126 -29.73 21.47 45.37
C LYS A 126 -29.21 22.27 46.57
N LYS A 127 -27.95 22.73 46.54
CA LYS A 127 -27.35 23.57 47.60
C LYS A 127 -27.96 24.97 47.67
N VAL A 128 -28.33 25.56 46.53
CA VAL A 128 -28.96 26.90 46.48
C VAL A 128 -30.42 26.86 46.95
N SER A 129 -31.08 25.71 46.85
CA SER A 129 -32.48 25.54 47.27
C SER A 129 -32.64 25.13 48.75
N GLN A 130 -31.53 24.99 49.50
CA GLN A 130 -31.51 24.78 50.95
C GLN A 130 -31.25 26.09 51.69
#